data_AF-A0A2K5HR29-F1
#
_entry.id   AF-A0A2K5HR29-F1
#
_cell.length_a   1.000
_cell.length_b   1.000
_cell.length_c   1.000
_cell.angle_alpha   90.00
_cell.angle_beta   90.00
_cell.angle_gamma   90.00
#
_symmetry.space_group_name_H-M   'P 1'
#
loop_
_entity.id
_entity.type
_entity.pdbx_description
1 polymer ?
#
loop_
_entity_poly.entity_id
_entity_poly.type
_entity_poly.pdbx_seq_one_letter_code
_entity_poly.pdbx_strand_id
1 'polypeptide(L)'
;MEQPGQDPTSDDVMDSFLEKFQSQPYRGGFHEDQWEEEFEKVPLFMRRAPSEIDPRENPDLACLQSIIFDEERSPEEQAKTYKDEGNDYFKEKDYKKAVISYTEGLKKKCADPDLNAVLYTNRAAAQYYLGNFRSALNDVTAARKLKPCHLKAIIRGALCHLELKHFAEAVNWCDEGLQIDGKEKKLLELRAKADKLKRIEQRDVRKASLKEKKERNQNEALLQAIMARNIRLSEAACEDEDSPSEGLGELFLDGLSSENPHGARLSLDDQGRLSWPVLFLYPEYAQSDFISAFHEDSRFIDHLMVMFGETPSWDLEQKYCPDNLEVYFEDEDRAELYRVPAKSTLLQVLQHHRYFVKALTPAFLVCVGSSPFCKNYLRGRKVYQIQ
;
A
#
# COMPACT_ATOMS: atom_id res chain seq x y z
N MET A 1 -25.04 -24.97 -36.33
CA MET A 1 -25.39 -23.56 -36.58
C MET A 1 -26.46 -23.19 -35.59
N GLU A 2 -26.02 -22.89 -34.38
CA GLU A 2 -26.82 -22.19 -33.38
C GLU A 2 -26.82 -20.72 -33.77
N GLN A 3 -27.99 -20.14 -34.01
CA GLN A 3 -28.18 -18.70 -34.04
C GLN A 3 -28.79 -18.27 -32.69
N PRO A 4 -28.42 -17.06 -32.22
CA PRO A 4 -28.49 -16.70 -30.81
C PRO A 4 -29.89 -16.23 -30.43
N GLY A 5 -30.38 -16.69 -29.28
CA GLY A 5 -31.51 -16.07 -28.60
C GLY A 5 -31.13 -14.65 -28.20
N GLN A 6 -31.80 -13.67 -28.81
CA GLN A 6 -31.81 -12.31 -28.31
C GLN A 6 -32.65 -12.31 -27.02
N ASP A 7 -31.98 -12.22 -25.88
CA ASP A 7 -32.61 -11.73 -24.67
C ASP A 7 -33.17 -10.33 -24.98
N PRO A 8 -34.46 -10.07 -24.76
CA PRO A 8 -35.02 -8.75 -25.01
C PRO A 8 -34.29 -7.78 -24.09
N THR A 9 -33.64 -6.78 -24.67
CA THR A 9 -32.98 -5.73 -23.91
C THR A 9 -34.05 -5.03 -23.06
N SER A 10 -33.64 -4.47 -21.92
CA SER A 10 -34.53 -3.72 -21.03
C SER A 10 -35.34 -2.64 -21.77
N ASP A 11 -34.82 -2.15 -22.88
CA ASP A 11 -35.45 -1.13 -23.72
C ASP A 11 -36.60 -1.71 -24.55
N ASP A 12 -36.49 -2.91 -25.14
CA ASP A 12 -37.60 -3.54 -25.88
C ASP A 12 -38.80 -3.89 -24.98
N VAL A 13 -38.53 -4.26 -23.74
CA VAL A 13 -39.57 -4.51 -22.73
C VAL A 13 -40.25 -3.21 -22.30
N MET A 14 -39.47 -2.13 -22.19
CA MET A 14 -39.97 -0.81 -21.81
C MET A 14 -40.74 -0.15 -22.94
N ASP A 15 -40.28 -0.29 -24.18
CA ASP A 15 -40.95 0.19 -25.38
C ASP A 15 -42.26 -0.56 -25.61
N SER A 16 -42.28 -1.88 -25.42
CA SER A 16 -43.52 -2.68 -25.46
C SER A 16 -44.50 -2.29 -24.34
N PHE A 17 -43.99 -1.89 -23.17
CA PHE A 17 -44.81 -1.38 -22.07
C PHE A 17 -45.37 0.02 -22.39
N LEU A 18 -44.57 0.91 -22.99
CA LEU A 18 -44.97 2.28 -23.36
C LEU A 18 -45.94 2.30 -24.54
N GLU A 19 -45.80 1.40 -25.52
CA GLU A 19 -46.76 1.25 -26.64
C GLU A 19 -48.18 0.90 -26.17
N LYS A 20 -48.33 0.20 -25.03
CA LYS A 20 -49.65 -0.06 -24.42
C LYS A 20 -50.33 1.21 -23.93
N PHE A 21 -49.56 2.22 -23.50
CA PHE A 21 -50.10 3.54 -23.08
C PHE A 21 -50.37 4.47 -24.27
N GLN A 22 -49.75 4.24 -25.43
CA GLN A 22 -50.03 5.01 -26.65
C GLN A 22 -51.32 4.55 -27.35
N SER A 23 -51.66 3.26 -27.24
CA SER A 23 -52.77 2.63 -27.95
C SER A 23 -54.09 2.55 -27.15
N GLN A 24 -54.03 2.67 -25.82
CA GLN A 24 -55.22 2.76 -24.97
C GLN A 24 -55.42 4.20 -24.51
N PRO A 25 -56.55 4.87 -24.84
CA PRO A 25 -56.86 6.14 -24.21
C PRO A 25 -56.97 5.91 -22.69
N TYR A 26 -56.37 6.79 -21.88
CA TYR A 26 -56.42 6.71 -20.42
C TYR A 26 -57.89 6.58 -19.97
N ARG A 27 -58.33 5.36 -19.61
CA ARG A 27 -59.68 5.09 -19.11
C ARG A 27 -59.65 5.10 -17.59
N GLY A 28 -60.54 5.89 -16.98
CA GLY A 28 -60.48 6.22 -15.54
C GLY A 28 -59.62 7.45 -15.24
N GLY A 29 -59.46 8.34 -16.24
CA GLY A 29 -58.87 9.67 -16.08
C GLY A 29 -59.60 10.48 -15.03
N PHE A 30 -58.87 11.36 -14.34
CA PHE A 30 -59.45 12.32 -13.42
C PHE A 30 -60.68 12.99 -14.06
N HIS A 31 -61.86 12.62 -13.57
CA HIS A 31 -63.12 13.16 -14.06
C HIS A 31 -63.38 14.44 -13.28
N GLU A 32 -63.35 15.59 -13.96
CA GLU A 32 -63.54 16.91 -13.36
C GLU A 32 -64.90 17.04 -12.65
N ASP A 33 -65.87 16.18 -12.95
CA ASP A 33 -67.17 16.14 -12.29
C ASP A 33 -67.20 15.27 -11.01
N GLN A 34 -66.25 14.34 -10.84
CA GLN A 34 -66.14 13.43 -9.68
C GLN A 34 -64.85 13.67 -8.87
N TRP A 35 -64.18 14.79 -9.11
CA TRP A 35 -62.89 15.09 -8.51
C TRP A 35 -62.91 15.10 -6.99
N GLU A 36 -64.00 15.59 -6.39
CA GLU A 36 -64.14 15.62 -4.93
C GLU A 36 -64.14 14.21 -4.34
N GLU A 37 -64.82 13.26 -4.96
CA GLU A 37 -64.92 11.86 -4.50
C GLU A 37 -63.58 11.11 -4.67
N GLU A 38 -62.89 11.36 -5.79
CA GLU A 38 -61.57 10.77 -6.05
C GLU A 38 -60.49 11.34 -5.12
N PHE A 39 -60.54 12.65 -4.82
CA PHE A 39 -59.63 13.27 -3.84
C PHE A 39 -59.97 12.85 -2.41
N GLU A 40 -61.25 12.63 -2.08
CA GLU A 40 -61.66 12.09 -0.78
C GLU A 40 -61.19 10.63 -0.56
N LYS A 41 -60.77 9.88 -1.59
CA LYS A 41 -60.12 8.56 -1.44
C LYS A 41 -58.62 8.65 -1.15
N VAL A 42 -58.00 9.79 -1.42
CA VAL A 42 -56.57 10.00 -1.19
C VAL A 42 -56.35 10.51 0.23
N PRO A 43 -55.54 9.84 1.08
CA PRO A 43 -55.33 10.22 2.47
C PRO A 43 -54.94 11.69 2.71
N LEU A 44 -54.21 12.29 1.75
CA LEU A 44 -53.74 13.67 1.84
C LEU A 44 -54.86 14.72 1.67
N PHE A 45 -55.95 14.36 0.97
CA PHE A 45 -57.04 15.28 0.61
C PHE A 45 -58.39 14.92 1.24
N MET A 46 -58.42 13.85 2.05
CA MET A 46 -59.57 13.45 2.86
C MET A 46 -60.02 14.56 3.79
N ARG A 47 -61.30 14.94 3.70
CA ARG A 47 -61.92 15.90 4.62
C ARG A 47 -62.17 15.29 6.01
N ARG A 48 -62.36 13.97 6.08
CA ARG A 48 -62.60 13.20 7.33
C ARG A 48 -62.01 11.81 7.20
N ALA A 49 -61.30 11.36 8.24
CA ALA A 49 -60.81 9.98 8.32
C ALA A 49 -61.95 9.00 8.68
N PRO A 50 -62.04 7.82 8.06
CA PRO A 50 -62.96 6.76 8.48
C PRO A 50 -62.66 6.30 9.91
N SER A 51 -63.70 5.92 10.67
CA SER A 51 -63.56 5.43 12.05
C SER A 51 -62.97 4.01 12.14
N GLU A 52 -63.15 3.19 11.10
CA GLU A 52 -62.53 1.87 10.95
C GLU A 52 -61.95 1.78 9.54
N ILE A 53 -60.68 1.40 9.43
CA ILE A 53 -59.95 1.30 8.16
C ILE A 53 -59.87 -0.18 7.78
N ASP A 54 -60.56 -0.57 6.70
CA ASP A 54 -60.41 -1.91 6.11
C ASP A 54 -59.18 -1.92 5.15
N PRO A 55 -58.15 -2.76 5.41
CA PRO A 55 -56.97 -2.86 4.57
C PRO A 55 -57.23 -3.28 3.12
N ARG A 56 -58.39 -3.89 2.83
CA ARG A 56 -58.77 -4.30 1.46
C ARG A 56 -59.37 -3.16 0.65
N GLU A 57 -60.13 -2.28 1.29
CA GLU A 57 -60.81 -1.16 0.64
C GLU A 57 -59.91 0.08 0.56
N ASN A 58 -59.07 0.32 1.57
CA ASN A 58 -58.18 1.49 1.63
C ASN A 58 -56.76 1.09 2.05
N PRO A 59 -55.97 0.50 1.13
CA PRO A 59 -54.61 0.04 1.45
C PRO A 59 -53.67 1.17 1.85
N ASP A 60 -53.82 2.36 1.26
CA ASP A 60 -52.97 3.52 1.55
C ASP A 60 -53.22 4.09 2.95
N LEU A 61 -54.49 4.14 3.38
CA LEU A 61 -54.86 4.53 4.75
C LEU A 61 -54.38 3.50 5.77
N ALA A 62 -54.48 2.20 5.46
CA ALA A 62 -54.00 1.14 6.33
C ALA A 62 -52.47 1.19 6.49
N CYS A 63 -51.74 1.54 5.42
CA CYS A 63 -50.29 1.76 5.44
C CYS A 63 -49.91 3.01 6.27
N LEU A 64 -50.61 4.13 6.08
CA LEU A 64 -50.37 5.33 6.90
C LEU A 64 -50.70 5.08 8.37
N GLN A 65 -51.78 4.33 8.64
CA GLN A 65 -52.17 3.94 9.98
C GLN A 65 -51.12 3.03 10.63
N SER A 66 -50.54 2.07 9.90
CA SER A 66 -49.44 1.26 10.45
C SER A 66 -48.19 2.08 10.73
N ILE A 67 -47.85 3.06 9.88
CA ILE A 67 -46.73 3.98 10.09
C ILE A 67 -46.97 4.86 11.33
N ILE A 68 -48.19 5.40 11.50
CA ILE A 68 -48.56 6.23 12.66
C ILE A 68 -48.51 5.40 13.96
N PHE A 69 -49.06 4.19 13.95
CA PHE A 69 -49.00 3.31 15.12
C PHE A 69 -47.59 2.78 15.41
N ASP A 70 -46.70 2.73 14.42
CA ASP A 70 -45.28 2.43 14.64
C ASP A 70 -44.56 3.51 15.45
N GLU A 71 -44.97 4.78 15.34
CA GLU A 71 -44.46 5.87 16.18
C GLU A 71 -44.99 5.82 17.61
N GLU A 72 -46.19 5.27 17.82
CA GLU A 72 -46.82 5.07 19.15
C GLU A 72 -46.30 3.82 19.90
N ARG A 73 -45.63 2.89 19.20
CA ARG A 73 -45.02 1.69 19.82
C ARG A 73 -43.89 2.08 20.77
N SER A 74 -43.67 1.24 21.79
CA SER A 74 -42.54 1.45 22.70
C SER A 74 -41.20 1.44 21.94
N PRO A 75 -40.19 2.22 22.37
CA PRO A 75 -38.86 2.19 21.76
C PRO A 75 -38.25 0.79 21.69
N GLU A 76 -38.57 -0.08 22.66
CA GLU A 76 -38.17 -1.49 22.71
C GLU A 76 -38.80 -2.32 21.59
N GLU A 77 -40.09 -2.14 21.31
CA GLU A 77 -40.78 -2.84 20.22
C GLU A 77 -40.28 -2.36 18.86
N GLN A 78 -40.12 -1.05 18.68
CA GLN A 78 -39.53 -0.49 17.46
C GLN A 78 -38.12 -1.07 17.22
N ALA A 79 -37.27 -1.11 18.25
CA ALA A 79 -35.93 -1.69 18.16
C ALA A 79 -35.95 -3.20 17.84
N LYS A 80 -36.96 -3.95 18.32
CA LYS A 80 -37.15 -5.37 17.97
C LYS A 80 -37.54 -5.54 16.50
N THR A 81 -38.45 -4.71 15.97
CA THR A 81 -38.83 -4.73 14.56
C THR A 81 -37.62 -4.52 13.67
N TYR A 82 -36.81 -3.48 13.91
CA TYR A 82 -35.58 -3.24 13.16
C TYR A 82 -34.53 -4.35 13.30
N LYS A 83 -34.47 -4.99 14.48
CA LYS A 83 -33.61 -6.17 14.69
C LYS A 83 -34.06 -7.34 13.82
N ASP A 84 -35.36 -7.57 13.69
CA ASP A 84 -35.91 -8.66 12.87
C ASP A 84 -35.78 -8.37 11.37
N GLU A 85 -36.06 -7.14 10.92
CA GLU A 85 -35.77 -6.69 9.55
C GLU A 85 -34.29 -6.84 9.18
N GLY A 86 -33.39 -6.40 10.07
CA GLY A 86 -31.96 -6.57 9.88
C GLY A 86 -31.54 -8.03 9.79
N ASN A 87 -32.21 -8.94 10.53
CA ASN A 87 -31.96 -10.38 10.45
C ASN A 87 -32.41 -10.95 9.09
N ASP A 88 -33.50 -10.45 8.52
CA ASP A 88 -33.99 -10.90 7.22
C ASP A 88 -33.05 -10.45 6.10
N TYR A 89 -32.63 -9.17 6.08
CA TYR A 89 -31.58 -8.71 5.16
C TYR A 89 -30.27 -9.48 5.33
N PHE A 90 -29.92 -9.86 6.56
CA PHE A 90 -28.74 -10.66 6.82
C PHE A 90 -28.85 -12.08 6.24
N LYS A 91 -30.04 -12.71 6.29
CA LYS A 91 -30.29 -14.01 5.64
C LYS A 91 -30.21 -13.89 4.11
N GLU A 92 -30.69 -12.79 3.56
CA GLU A 92 -30.58 -12.46 2.12
C GLU A 92 -29.15 -12.09 1.68
N LYS A 93 -28.20 -12.00 2.62
CA LYS A 93 -26.81 -11.55 2.41
C LYS A 93 -26.71 -10.09 1.95
N ASP A 94 -27.76 -9.29 2.05
CA ASP A 94 -27.70 -7.84 1.88
C ASP A 94 -27.20 -7.20 3.19
N TYR A 95 -25.89 -7.33 3.43
CA TYR A 95 -25.28 -6.85 4.66
C TYR A 95 -25.31 -5.33 4.78
N LYS A 96 -25.41 -4.59 3.67
CA LYS A 96 -25.50 -3.12 3.70
C LYS A 96 -26.84 -2.68 4.30
N LYS A 97 -27.95 -3.24 3.80
CA LYS A 97 -29.28 -2.97 4.38
C LYS A 97 -29.39 -3.46 5.80
N ALA A 98 -28.85 -4.64 6.11
CA ALA A 98 -28.83 -5.15 7.48
C ALA A 98 -28.15 -4.17 8.45
N VAL A 99 -26.99 -3.59 8.08
CA VAL A 99 -26.31 -2.57 8.89
C VAL A 99 -27.20 -1.35 9.15
N ILE A 100 -27.92 -0.89 8.13
CA ILE A 100 -28.82 0.27 8.22
C ILE A 100 -29.95 -0.06 9.20
N SER A 101 -30.67 -1.17 9.02
CA SER A 101 -31.75 -1.59 9.92
C SER A 101 -31.29 -1.71 11.37
N TYR A 102 -30.16 -2.38 11.64
CA TYR A 102 -29.63 -2.46 13.01
C TYR A 102 -29.24 -1.09 13.58
N THR A 103 -28.78 -0.17 12.75
CA THR A 103 -28.44 1.20 13.17
C THR A 103 -29.69 1.99 13.53
N GLU A 104 -30.77 1.88 12.75
CA GLU A 104 -32.06 2.48 13.11
C GLU A 104 -32.61 1.88 14.41
N GLY A 105 -32.50 0.57 14.61
CA GLY A 105 -32.85 -0.08 15.88
C GLY A 105 -32.08 0.49 17.07
N LEU A 106 -30.76 0.71 16.93
CA LEU A 106 -29.93 1.32 17.98
C LEU A 106 -30.27 2.80 18.23
N LYS A 107 -30.74 3.54 17.22
CA LYS A 107 -31.16 4.95 17.37
C LYS A 107 -32.42 5.11 18.22
N LYS A 108 -33.26 4.08 18.32
CA LYS A 108 -34.47 4.11 19.17
C LYS A 108 -34.15 4.18 20.67
N LYS A 109 -32.89 3.96 21.08
CA LYS A 109 -32.42 4.09 22.47
C LYS A 109 -33.29 3.31 23.47
N CYS A 110 -33.55 2.03 23.17
CA CYS A 110 -34.27 1.17 24.10
C CYS A 110 -33.52 1.03 25.43
N ALA A 111 -34.26 0.92 26.53
CA ALA A 111 -33.67 0.80 27.87
C ALA A 111 -33.12 -0.61 28.15
N ASP A 112 -33.43 -1.58 27.29
CA ASP A 112 -32.99 -2.98 27.42
C ASP A 112 -31.54 -3.19 26.97
N PRO A 113 -30.59 -3.45 27.90
CA PRO A 113 -29.19 -3.66 27.56
C PRO A 113 -28.96 -4.96 26.77
N ASP A 114 -29.81 -5.98 26.94
CA ASP A 114 -29.67 -7.26 26.24
C ASP A 114 -30.03 -7.10 24.76
N LEU A 115 -31.12 -6.39 24.47
CA LEU A 115 -31.53 -6.09 23.10
C LEU A 115 -30.47 -5.24 22.39
N ASN A 116 -29.94 -4.21 23.05
CA ASN A 116 -28.85 -3.39 22.53
C ASN A 116 -27.59 -4.20 22.26
N ALA A 117 -27.18 -5.09 23.18
CA ALA A 117 -26.02 -5.95 22.98
C ALA A 117 -26.18 -6.88 21.76
N VAL A 118 -27.39 -7.41 21.53
CA VAL A 118 -27.71 -8.23 20.35
C VAL A 118 -27.66 -7.39 19.07
N LEU A 119 -28.25 -6.19 19.06
CA LEU A 119 -28.22 -5.28 17.93
C LEU A 119 -26.79 -4.90 17.52
N TYR A 120 -25.95 -4.52 18.49
CA TYR A 120 -24.52 -4.27 18.23
C TYR A 120 -23.81 -5.51 17.69
N THR A 121 -24.09 -6.70 18.22
CA THR A 121 -23.45 -7.95 17.77
C THR A 121 -23.87 -8.35 16.36
N ASN A 122 -25.13 -8.14 16.01
CA ASN A 122 -25.67 -8.43 14.68
C ASN A 122 -25.16 -7.40 13.66
N ARG A 123 -25.09 -6.11 14.04
CA ARG A 123 -24.46 -5.08 13.20
C ARG A 123 -22.99 -5.38 12.98
N ALA A 124 -22.25 -5.78 14.01
CA ALA A 124 -20.86 -6.21 13.89
C ALA A 124 -20.71 -7.42 12.94
N ALA A 125 -21.66 -8.36 12.96
CA ALA A 125 -21.67 -9.47 12.03
C ALA A 125 -21.79 -8.99 10.59
N ALA A 126 -22.75 -8.11 10.31
CA ALA A 126 -22.95 -7.55 8.96
C ALA A 126 -21.72 -6.73 8.51
N GLN A 127 -21.15 -5.91 9.39
CA GLN A 127 -19.91 -5.16 9.12
C GLN A 127 -18.72 -6.09 8.85
N TYR A 128 -18.61 -7.22 9.55
CA TYR A 128 -17.57 -8.22 9.33
C TYR A 128 -17.66 -8.81 7.91
N TYR A 129 -18.87 -9.18 7.46
CA TYR A 129 -19.06 -9.71 6.10
C TYR A 129 -18.86 -8.65 5.00
N LEU A 130 -18.97 -7.36 5.33
CA LEU A 130 -18.60 -6.25 4.44
C LEU A 130 -17.09 -5.97 4.42
N GLY A 131 -16.28 -6.63 5.25
CA GLY A 131 -14.83 -6.36 5.39
C GLY A 131 -14.49 -5.16 6.28
N ASN A 132 -15.48 -4.56 6.94
CA ASN A 132 -15.30 -3.40 7.82
C ASN A 132 -14.89 -3.85 9.24
N PHE A 133 -13.73 -4.48 9.37
CA PHE A 133 -13.30 -5.14 10.61
C PHE A 133 -13.15 -4.18 11.80
N ARG A 134 -12.70 -2.93 11.58
CA ARG A 134 -12.58 -1.92 12.64
C ARG A 134 -13.94 -1.48 13.17
N SER A 135 -14.90 -1.25 12.28
CA SER A 135 -16.28 -0.89 12.66
C SER A 135 -16.95 -2.05 13.41
N ALA A 136 -16.78 -3.28 12.92
CA ALA A 136 -17.24 -4.48 13.61
C ALA A 136 -16.61 -4.62 15.01
N LEU A 137 -15.33 -4.30 15.16
CA LEU A 137 -14.63 -4.35 16.44
C LEU A 137 -15.17 -3.31 17.45
N ASN A 138 -15.50 -2.12 16.99
CA ASN A 138 -16.14 -1.09 17.82
C ASN A 138 -17.51 -1.56 18.31
N ASP A 139 -18.29 -2.17 17.43
CA ASP A 139 -19.63 -2.68 17.73
C ASP A 139 -19.58 -3.84 18.76
N VAL A 140 -18.70 -4.82 18.59
CA VAL A 140 -18.56 -5.91 19.58
C VAL A 140 -17.99 -5.41 20.91
N THR A 141 -17.16 -4.36 20.89
CA THR A 141 -16.66 -3.73 22.11
C THR A 141 -17.79 -3.02 22.87
N ALA A 142 -18.69 -2.35 22.15
CA ALA A 142 -19.90 -1.77 22.73
C ALA A 142 -20.84 -2.87 23.28
N ALA A 143 -21.08 -3.93 22.51
CA ALA A 143 -21.86 -5.09 22.96
C ALA A 143 -21.27 -5.73 24.23
N ARG A 144 -19.94 -5.87 24.31
CA ARG A 144 -19.23 -6.42 25.47
C ARG A 144 -19.35 -5.51 26.70
N LYS A 145 -19.35 -4.18 26.53
CA LYS A 145 -19.59 -3.24 27.64
C LYS A 145 -20.99 -3.38 28.23
N LEU A 146 -21.99 -3.63 27.38
CA LEU A 146 -23.38 -3.85 27.82
C LEU A 146 -23.56 -5.23 28.45
N LYS A 147 -22.99 -6.26 27.83
CA LYS A 147 -23.08 -7.65 28.27
C LYS A 147 -21.72 -8.35 28.18
N PRO A 148 -20.93 -8.34 29.27
CA PRO A 148 -19.60 -8.94 29.30
C PRO A 148 -19.60 -10.45 29.00
N CYS A 149 -20.68 -11.16 29.37
CA CYS A 149 -20.84 -12.59 29.13
C CYS A 149 -21.39 -12.94 27.73
N HIS A 150 -21.45 -11.98 26.80
CA HIS A 150 -22.02 -12.23 25.47
C HIS A 150 -21.05 -12.96 24.53
N LEU A 151 -21.09 -14.29 24.57
CA LEU A 151 -20.16 -15.17 23.83
C LEU A 151 -20.09 -14.88 22.32
N LYS A 152 -21.22 -14.57 21.67
CA LYS A 152 -21.26 -14.26 20.22
C LYS A 152 -20.48 -12.98 19.87
N ALA A 153 -20.54 -11.94 20.72
CA ALA A 153 -19.72 -10.74 20.56
C ALA A 153 -18.24 -11.05 20.75
N ILE A 154 -17.90 -11.87 21.75
CA ILE A 154 -16.51 -12.25 22.03
C ILE A 154 -15.89 -13.02 20.85
N ILE A 155 -16.59 -14.04 20.34
CA ILE A 155 -16.18 -14.79 19.15
C ILE A 155 -15.97 -13.85 17.96
N ARG A 156 -16.88 -12.90 17.77
CA ARG A 156 -16.78 -11.92 16.67
C ARG A 156 -15.61 -10.96 16.86
N GLY A 157 -15.33 -10.50 18.08
CA GLY A 157 -14.17 -9.68 18.40
C GLY A 157 -12.85 -10.40 18.15
N ALA A 158 -12.74 -11.67 18.55
CA ALA A 158 -11.58 -12.50 18.24
C ALA A 158 -11.36 -12.66 16.73
N LEU A 159 -12.44 -12.87 15.96
CA LEU A 159 -12.39 -12.90 14.49
C LEU A 159 -11.92 -11.56 13.90
N CYS A 160 -12.47 -10.43 14.36
CA CYS A 160 -12.04 -9.10 13.90
C CYS A 160 -10.55 -8.86 14.18
N HIS A 161 -10.05 -9.24 15.36
CA HIS A 161 -8.64 -9.11 15.69
C HIS A 161 -7.74 -10.00 14.81
N LEU A 162 -8.19 -11.21 14.46
CA LEU A 162 -7.49 -12.08 13.52
C LEU A 162 -7.37 -11.45 12.12
N GLU A 163 -8.46 -10.90 11.59
CA GLU A 163 -8.46 -10.24 10.28
C GLU A 163 -7.62 -8.96 10.27
N LEU A 164 -7.58 -8.25 11.40
CA LEU A 164 -6.71 -7.08 11.60
C LEU A 164 -5.26 -7.44 11.91
N LYS A 165 -4.90 -8.74 11.93
CA LYS A 165 -3.56 -9.26 12.31
C LYS A 165 -3.11 -8.88 13.73
N HIS A 166 -4.04 -8.51 14.60
CA HIS A 166 -3.81 -8.25 16.02
C HIS A 166 -3.87 -9.57 16.79
N PHE A 167 -2.87 -10.44 16.58
CA PHE A 167 -2.94 -11.83 17.05
C PHE A 167 -2.87 -11.96 18.58
N ALA A 168 -2.17 -11.06 19.26
CA ALA A 168 -2.09 -11.07 20.73
C ALA A 168 -3.46 -10.77 21.36
N GLU A 169 -4.15 -9.77 20.84
CA GLU A 169 -5.49 -9.41 21.25
C GLU A 169 -6.49 -10.51 20.88
N ALA A 170 -6.38 -11.12 19.70
CA ALA A 170 -7.24 -12.25 19.33
C ALA A 170 -7.16 -13.41 20.35
N VAL A 171 -5.96 -13.73 20.85
CA VAL A 171 -5.77 -14.74 21.91
C VAL A 171 -6.45 -14.30 23.20
N ASN A 172 -6.26 -13.05 23.64
CA ASN A 172 -6.88 -12.53 24.85
C ASN A 172 -8.41 -12.60 24.80
N TRP A 173 -9.02 -12.21 23.67
CA TRP A 173 -10.46 -12.34 23.47
C TRP A 173 -10.93 -13.79 23.49
N CYS A 174 -10.14 -14.73 22.95
CA CYS A 174 -10.48 -16.15 23.07
C CYS A 174 -10.37 -16.66 24.51
N ASP A 175 -9.33 -16.26 25.24
CA ASP A 175 -9.13 -16.66 26.64
C ASP A 175 -10.26 -16.14 27.54
N GLU A 176 -10.69 -14.89 27.35
CA GLU A 176 -11.87 -14.32 28.03
C GLU A 176 -13.15 -15.13 27.72
N GLY A 177 -13.37 -15.48 26.46
CA GLY A 177 -14.54 -16.27 26.06
C GLY A 177 -14.53 -17.70 26.62
N LEU A 178 -13.35 -18.31 26.72
CA LEU A 178 -13.17 -19.65 27.30
C LEU A 178 -13.30 -19.65 28.83
N GLN A 179 -13.11 -18.52 29.50
CA GLN A 179 -13.47 -18.38 30.92
C GLN A 179 -14.98 -18.43 31.14
N ILE A 180 -15.78 -17.97 30.17
CA ILE A 180 -17.25 -18.02 30.21
C ILE A 180 -17.75 -19.41 29.80
N ASP A 181 -17.27 -19.94 28.67
CA ASP A 181 -17.58 -21.28 28.20
C ASP A 181 -16.31 -21.99 27.71
N GLY A 182 -15.74 -22.82 28.59
CA GLY A 182 -14.52 -23.57 28.31
C GLY A 182 -14.67 -24.68 27.27
N LYS A 183 -15.88 -25.00 26.80
CA LYS A 183 -16.13 -26.04 25.80
C LYS A 183 -16.48 -25.47 24.42
N GLU A 184 -16.49 -24.16 24.25
CA GLU A 184 -16.81 -23.52 22.98
C GLU A 184 -15.75 -23.84 21.92
N LYS A 185 -16.08 -24.76 21.01
CA LYS A 185 -15.17 -25.28 19.97
C LYS A 185 -14.61 -24.16 19.10
N LYS A 186 -15.44 -23.18 18.74
CA LYS A 186 -15.03 -22.09 17.84
C LYS A 186 -13.94 -21.23 18.47
N LEU A 187 -14.00 -20.97 19.77
CA LEU A 187 -12.96 -20.21 20.48
C LEU A 187 -11.66 -21.00 20.60
N LEU A 188 -11.72 -22.31 20.86
CA LEU A 188 -10.53 -23.16 20.89
C LEU A 188 -9.80 -23.17 19.55
N GLU A 189 -10.53 -23.32 18.44
CA GLU A 189 -9.98 -23.28 17.09
C GLU A 189 -9.39 -21.91 16.74
N LEU A 190 -10.10 -20.82 17.07
CA LEU A 190 -9.63 -19.45 16.82
C LEU A 190 -8.37 -19.12 17.63
N ARG A 191 -8.33 -19.54 18.91
CA ARG A 191 -7.16 -19.38 19.77
C ARG A 191 -5.95 -20.11 19.20
N ALA A 192 -6.11 -21.36 18.80
CA ALA A 192 -5.02 -22.15 18.21
C ALA A 192 -4.51 -21.51 16.90
N LYS A 193 -5.43 -20.98 16.06
CA LYS A 193 -5.07 -20.24 14.85
C LYS A 193 -4.31 -18.94 15.18
N ALA A 194 -4.80 -18.16 16.14
CA ALA A 194 -4.16 -16.92 16.58
C ALA A 194 -2.76 -17.15 17.15
N ASP A 195 -2.60 -18.15 18.02
CA ASP A 195 -1.30 -18.55 18.58
C ASP A 195 -0.31 -18.99 17.50
N LYS A 196 -0.77 -19.75 16.50
CA LYS A 196 0.07 -20.16 15.36
C LYS A 196 0.56 -18.94 14.57
N LEU A 197 -0.34 -18.01 14.24
CA LEU A 197 -0.01 -16.81 13.47
C LEU A 197 0.90 -15.86 14.25
N LYS A 198 0.65 -15.67 15.56
CA LYS A 198 1.52 -14.90 16.46
C LYS A 198 2.95 -15.43 16.47
N ARG A 199 3.13 -16.75 16.55
CA ARG A 199 4.47 -17.38 16.52
C ARG A 199 5.18 -17.17 15.18
N ILE A 200 4.44 -17.22 14.07
CA ILE A 200 4.98 -16.97 12.73
C ILE A 200 5.44 -15.52 12.62
N GLU A 201 4.60 -14.56 13.03
CA GLU A 201 4.93 -13.13 13.03
C GLU A 201 6.17 -12.84 13.89
N GLN A 202 6.23 -13.36 15.12
CA GLN A 202 7.39 -13.19 16.00
C GLN A 202 8.68 -13.76 15.39
N ARG A 203 8.59 -14.92 14.71
CA ARG A 203 9.72 -15.52 14.01
C ARG A 203 10.18 -14.64 12.85
N ASP A 204 9.24 -14.12 12.07
CA ASP A 204 9.54 -13.34 10.88
C ASP A 204 10.10 -11.96 11.28
N VAL A 205 9.58 -11.32 12.33
CA VAL A 205 10.14 -10.11 12.95
C VAL A 205 11.56 -10.36 13.46
N ARG A 206 11.79 -11.47 14.18
CA ARG A 206 13.14 -11.83 14.66
C ARG A 206 14.10 -12.03 13.49
N LYS A 207 13.67 -12.70 12.42
CA LYS A 207 14.49 -12.92 11.22
C LYS A 207 14.81 -11.60 10.52
N ALA A 208 13.82 -10.71 10.39
CA ALA A 208 13.99 -9.39 9.80
C ALA A 208 14.97 -8.53 10.62
N SER A 209 14.79 -8.45 11.94
CA SER A 209 15.68 -7.70 12.83
C SER A 209 17.12 -8.23 12.81
N LEU A 210 17.32 -9.55 12.74
CA LEU A 210 18.66 -10.13 12.59
C LEU A 210 19.30 -9.79 11.25
N LYS A 211 18.52 -9.79 10.15
CA LYS A 211 19.00 -9.41 8.83
C LYS A 211 19.39 -7.93 8.80
N GLU A 212 18.52 -7.06 9.30
CA GLU A 212 18.74 -5.61 9.39
C GLU A 212 19.97 -5.28 10.25
N LYS A 213 20.14 -5.95 11.40
CA LYS A 213 21.33 -5.78 12.23
C LYS A 213 22.61 -6.23 11.54
N LYS A 214 22.56 -7.32 10.76
CA LYS A 214 23.71 -7.79 9.98
C LYS A 214 24.08 -6.78 8.89
N GLU A 215 23.08 -6.26 8.17
CA GLU A 215 23.27 -5.24 7.14
C GLU A 215 23.83 -3.95 7.73
N ARG A 216 23.30 -3.48 8.87
CA ARG A 216 23.82 -2.31 9.59
C ARG A 216 25.28 -2.49 10.00
N ASN A 217 25.62 -3.62 10.63
CA ASN A 217 27.00 -3.92 11.00
C ASN A 217 27.94 -4.00 9.78
N GLN A 218 27.46 -4.53 8.66
CA GLN A 218 28.23 -4.59 7.42
C GLN A 218 28.47 -3.20 6.83
N ASN A 219 27.45 -2.35 6.82
CA ASN A 219 27.55 -0.97 6.32
C ASN A 219 28.46 -0.12 7.22
N GLU A 220 28.40 -0.28 8.54
CA GLU A 220 29.33 0.35 9.48
C GLU A 220 30.79 -0.08 9.21
N ALA A 221 31.02 -1.38 8.95
CA ALA A 221 32.35 -1.88 8.60
C ALA A 221 32.85 -1.30 7.27
N LEU A 222 31.98 -1.17 6.26
CA LEU A 222 32.30 -0.51 4.99
C LEU A 222 32.66 0.96 5.20
N LEU A 223 31.87 1.70 5.98
CA LEU A 223 32.12 3.11 6.26
C LEU A 223 33.47 3.30 6.98
N GLN A 224 33.76 2.47 7.99
CA GLN A 224 35.06 2.47 8.67
C GLN A 224 36.21 2.18 7.71
N ALA A 225 36.03 1.25 6.77
CA ALA A 225 37.04 0.92 5.76
C ALA A 225 37.30 2.09 4.78
N ILE A 226 36.26 2.83 4.38
CA ILE A 226 36.36 4.04 3.54
C ILE A 226 37.13 5.14 4.29
N MET A 227 36.74 5.39 5.55
CA MET A 227 37.37 6.41 6.40
C MET A 227 38.85 6.10 6.66
N ALA A 228 39.17 4.83 6.97
CA ALA A 228 40.56 4.39 7.18
C ALA A 228 41.45 4.60 5.95
N ARG A 229 40.85 4.63 4.75
CA ARG A 229 41.54 4.84 3.48
C ARG A 229 41.61 6.31 3.07
N ASN A 230 41.07 7.25 3.85
CA ASN A 230 41.01 8.69 3.54
C ASN A 230 40.31 9.00 2.20
N ILE A 231 39.31 8.19 1.82
CA ILE A 231 38.51 8.42 0.62
C ILE A 231 37.47 9.49 0.93
N ARG A 232 37.39 10.53 0.09
CA ARG A 232 36.38 11.59 0.21
C ARG A 232 35.13 11.20 -0.57
N LEU A 233 33.99 11.26 0.10
CA LEU A 233 32.68 11.11 -0.53
C LEU A 233 32.12 12.51 -0.75
N SER A 234 31.54 12.78 -1.92
CA SER A 234 30.74 13.99 -2.10
C SER A 234 29.35 13.73 -1.56
N GLU A 235 28.82 14.67 -0.79
CA GLU A 235 27.39 14.74 -0.50
C GLU A 235 26.66 14.92 -1.84
N ALA A 236 25.86 13.93 -2.24
CA ALA A 236 24.75 14.26 -3.11
C ALA A 236 23.84 15.16 -2.26
N ALA A 237 23.79 16.44 -2.60
CA ALA A 237 22.96 17.43 -1.94
C ALA A 237 21.51 16.92 -1.86
N CYS A 238 21.13 16.38 -0.69
CA CYS A 238 19.77 16.49 -0.21
C CYS A 238 19.71 17.88 0.40
N GLU A 239 19.04 18.79 -0.28
CA GLU A 239 18.67 20.11 0.25
C GLU A 239 17.72 19.91 1.44
N ASP A 240 18.27 19.73 2.63
CA ASP A 240 17.56 19.92 3.90
C ASP A 240 18.60 20.40 4.94
N GLU A 241 18.86 21.71 4.92
CA GLU A 241 19.71 22.48 5.85
C GLU A 241 19.07 22.61 7.24
N ASP A 242 18.68 21.51 7.88
CA ASP A 242 18.17 21.54 9.26
C ASP A 242 18.41 20.20 9.99
N SER A 243 19.67 19.82 10.23
CA SER A 243 20.05 18.99 11.39
C SER A 243 21.57 18.98 11.67
N PRO A 244 21.99 19.13 12.94
CA PRO A 244 23.40 19.24 13.30
C PRO A 244 24.11 17.88 13.26
N SER A 245 25.23 17.83 12.53
CA SER A 245 26.46 16.99 12.59
C SER A 245 26.51 15.56 13.17
N GLU A 246 25.43 14.95 13.66
CA GLU A 246 25.36 13.52 14.03
C GLU A 246 24.63 12.68 12.97
N GLY A 247 23.84 13.31 12.08
CA GLY A 247 23.05 12.66 11.04
C GLY A 247 23.76 12.37 9.70
N LEU A 248 24.97 12.91 9.49
CA LEU A 248 25.73 12.65 8.25
C LEU A 248 26.03 11.15 8.10
N GLY A 249 26.49 10.50 9.17
CA GLY A 249 26.77 9.05 9.15
C GLY A 249 25.54 8.20 8.84
N GLU A 250 24.36 8.59 9.33
CA GLU A 250 23.12 7.85 9.11
C GLU A 250 22.60 7.97 7.66
N LEU A 251 22.69 9.16 7.06
CA LEU A 251 22.37 9.38 5.64
C LEU A 251 23.33 8.61 4.71
N PHE A 252 24.61 8.52 5.06
CA PHE A 252 25.57 7.71 4.30
C PHE A 252 25.35 6.21 4.45
N LEU A 253 24.91 5.75 5.64
CA LEU A 253 24.53 4.35 5.87
C LEU A 253 23.30 3.94 5.05
N ASP A 254 22.36 4.86 4.83
CA ASP A 254 21.20 4.64 3.96
C ASP A 254 21.62 4.58 2.48
N GLY A 255 22.54 5.46 2.06
CA GLY A 255 23.16 5.41 0.73
C GLY A 255 23.94 4.12 0.44
N LEU A 256 24.64 3.56 1.42
CA LEU A 256 25.32 2.26 1.33
C LEU A 256 24.33 1.07 1.25
N SER A 257 23.12 1.26 1.75
CA SER A 257 22.03 0.27 1.72
C SER A 257 21.30 0.26 0.37
N SER A 258 21.22 1.42 -0.28
CA SER A 258 20.59 1.58 -1.60
C SER A 258 21.35 0.83 -2.70
N GLU A 259 20.61 0.21 -3.62
CA GLU A 259 21.19 -0.37 -4.83
C GLU A 259 21.39 0.73 -5.86
N ASN A 260 22.55 0.72 -6.52
CA ASN A 260 22.73 1.51 -7.73
C ASN A 260 21.75 1.04 -8.81
N PRO A 261 21.47 1.84 -9.86
CA PRO A 261 20.59 1.44 -10.98
C PRO A 261 20.96 0.11 -11.64
N HIS A 262 22.22 -0.32 -11.50
CA HIS A 262 22.76 -1.57 -12.03
C HIS A 262 22.87 -2.71 -10.98
N GLY A 263 22.35 -2.53 -9.77
CA GLY A 263 22.27 -3.55 -8.73
C GLY A 263 23.59 -3.92 -8.03
N ALA A 264 24.72 -3.29 -8.37
CA ALA A 264 26.00 -3.54 -7.71
C ALA A 264 26.24 -2.60 -6.52
N ARG A 265 26.92 -3.14 -5.50
CA ARG A 265 27.20 -2.46 -4.22
C ARG A 265 28.69 -2.52 -3.90
N LEU A 266 29.14 -1.55 -3.10
CA LEU A 266 30.45 -1.60 -2.46
C LEU A 266 30.53 -2.86 -1.57
N SER A 267 31.64 -3.59 -1.68
CA SER A 267 31.84 -4.81 -0.89
C SER A 267 33.24 -4.85 -0.27
N LEU A 268 33.35 -5.61 0.82
CA LEU A 268 34.56 -5.88 1.57
C LEU A 268 34.93 -7.35 1.36
N ASP A 269 36.16 -7.63 0.97
CA ASP A 269 36.69 -9.00 0.91
C ASP A 269 37.10 -9.53 2.30
N ASP A 270 37.46 -10.82 2.37
CA ASP A 270 37.90 -11.47 3.62
C ASP A 270 39.21 -10.87 4.19
N GLN A 271 39.97 -10.14 3.38
CA GLN A 271 41.23 -9.49 3.76
C GLN A 271 41.02 -8.02 4.16
N GLY A 272 39.79 -7.54 4.16
CA GLY A 272 39.46 -6.16 4.52
C GLY A 272 39.65 -5.16 3.38
N ARG A 273 39.73 -5.60 2.13
CA ARG A 273 39.90 -4.77 0.92
C ARG A 273 38.58 -4.45 0.24
N LEU A 274 38.47 -3.24 -0.28
CA LEU A 274 37.24 -2.74 -0.90
C LEU A 274 37.16 -3.11 -2.39
N SER A 275 35.95 -3.41 -2.85
CA SER A 275 35.61 -3.54 -4.27
C SER A 275 34.45 -2.62 -4.61
N TRP A 276 34.70 -1.67 -5.51
CA TRP A 276 33.78 -0.58 -5.85
C TRP A 276 33.03 -0.85 -7.15
N PRO A 277 31.75 -0.47 -7.25
CA PRO A 277 31.11 -0.29 -8.54
C PRO A 277 31.71 0.95 -9.22
N VAL A 278 32.22 0.80 -10.44
CA VAL A 278 32.93 1.89 -11.16
C VAL A 278 32.29 2.13 -12.52
N LEU A 279 32.18 3.40 -12.90
CA LEU A 279 31.63 3.82 -14.18
C LEU A 279 32.74 4.38 -15.07
N PHE A 280 32.90 3.82 -16.27
CA PHE A 280 33.72 4.42 -17.32
C PHE A 280 32.83 5.14 -18.31
N LEU A 281 33.18 6.38 -18.60
CA LEU A 281 32.44 7.29 -19.47
C LEU A 281 33.26 7.55 -20.73
N TYR A 282 32.64 7.36 -21.88
CA TYR A 282 33.23 7.59 -23.20
C TYR A 282 32.54 8.80 -23.85
N PRO A 283 32.94 10.04 -23.49
CA PRO A 283 32.24 11.24 -23.89
C PRO A 283 32.25 11.49 -25.42
N GLU A 284 33.18 10.88 -26.16
CA GLU A 284 33.25 10.98 -27.62
C GLU A 284 32.00 10.41 -28.32
N TYR A 285 31.45 9.33 -27.76
CA TYR A 285 30.31 8.60 -28.31
C TYR A 285 29.08 8.62 -27.38
N ALA A 286 29.15 9.38 -26.28
CA ALA A 286 28.15 9.37 -25.20
C ALA A 286 27.79 7.95 -24.73
N GLN A 287 28.81 7.09 -24.63
CA GLN A 287 28.69 5.72 -24.14
C GLN A 287 29.23 5.62 -22.72
N SER A 288 28.85 4.55 -22.02
CA SER A 288 29.38 4.25 -20.69
C SER A 288 29.41 2.76 -20.44
N ASP A 289 30.43 2.29 -19.74
CA ASP A 289 30.49 0.94 -19.20
C ASP A 289 30.42 0.95 -17.68
N PHE A 290 29.78 -0.08 -17.15
CA PHE A 290 29.63 -0.29 -15.72
C PHE A 290 30.40 -1.53 -15.28
N ILE A 291 31.35 -1.33 -14.36
CA ILE A 291 32.12 -2.39 -13.74
C ILE A 291 31.49 -2.65 -12.36
N SER A 292 30.90 -3.83 -12.18
CA SER A 292 30.17 -4.16 -10.95
C SER A 292 31.07 -4.29 -9.72
N ALA A 293 32.29 -4.81 -9.88
CA ALA A 293 33.25 -5.03 -8.80
C ALA A 293 34.68 -4.72 -9.26
N PHE A 294 35.12 -3.48 -9.06
CA PHE A 294 36.49 -3.03 -9.27
C PHE A 294 37.25 -3.10 -7.94
N HIS A 295 38.13 -4.08 -7.80
CA HIS A 295 38.94 -4.26 -6.60
C HIS A 295 39.92 -3.09 -6.42
N GLU A 296 40.07 -2.57 -5.20
CA GLU A 296 40.82 -1.32 -4.96
C GLU A 296 42.30 -1.39 -5.37
N ASP A 297 42.93 -2.57 -5.27
CA ASP A 297 44.31 -2.82 -5.69
C ASP A 297 44.45 -3.15 -7.19
N SER A 298 43.35 -3.31 -7.92
CA SER A 298 43.41 -3.57 -9.37
C SER A 298 43.84 -2.31 -10.11
N ARG A 299 44.57 -2.49 -11.21
CA ARG A 299 45.02 -1.39 -12.06
C ARG A 299 44.01 -1.12 -13.16
N PHE A 300 43.90 0.14 -13.58
CA PHE A 300 43.01 0.53 -14.68
C PHE A 300 43.32 -0.23 -15.97
N ILE A 301 44.60 -0.41 -16.29
CA ILE A 301 45.04 -1.11 -17.50
C ILE A 301 44.54 -2.55 -17.55
N ASP A 302 44.49 -3.25 -16.42
CA ASP A 302 44.04 -4.65 -16.37
C ASP A 302 42.57 -4.76 -16.78
N HIS A 303 41.73 -3.81 -16.31
CA HIS A 303 40.33 -3.71 -16.72
C HIS A 303 40.17 -3.27 -18.17
N LEU A 304 40.89 -2.22 -18.60
CA LEU A 304 40.83 -1.73 -19.98
C LEU A 304 41.25 -2.79 -21.00
N MET A 305 42.26 -3.61 -20.69
CA MET A 305 42.68 -4.70 -21.56
C MET A 305 41.61 -5.77 -21.77
N VAL A 306 40.82 -6.07 -20.73
CA VAL A 306 39.71 -7.03 -20.82
C VAL A 306 38.53 -6.41 -21.56
N MET A 307 38.16 -5.18 -21.22
CA MET A 307 37.00 -4.49 -21.79
C MET A 307 37.17 -4.19 -23.28
N PHE A 308 38.36 -3.76 -23.69
CA PHE A 308 38.70 -3.43 -25.08
C PHE A 308 39.50 -4.54 -25.77
N GLY A 309 39.42 -5.78 -25.26
CA GLY A 309 39.98 -6.95 -25.94
C GLY A 309 39.23 -7.25 -27.24
N GLU A 310 37.92 -7.00 -27.26
CA GLU A 310 37.09 -6.97 -28.46
C GLU A 310 36.71 -5.52 -28.76
N THR A 311 36.73 -5.13 -30.04
CA THR A 311 36.36 -3.77 -30.43
C THR A 311 34.86 -3.56 -30.22
N PRO A 312 34.45 -2.55 -29.44
CA PRO A 312 33.03 -2.29 -29.21
C PRO A 312 32.35 -1.80 -30.49
N SER A 313 31.05 -2.11 -30.65
CA SER A 313 30.31 -1.84 -31.89
C SER A 313 30.21 -0.36 -32.26
N TRP A 314 30.38 0.54 -31.29
CA TRP A 314 30.35 1.98 -31.49
C TRP A 314 31.71 2.57 -31.89
N ASP A 315 32.81 1.82 -31.73
CA ASP A 315 34.16 2.24 -32.16
C ASP A 315 34.39 1.90 -33.64
N LEU A 316 33.73 2.67 -34.51
CA LEU A 316 33.80 2.50 -35.96
C LEU A 316 35.23 2.67 -36.52
N GLU A 317 36.05 3.46 -35.84
CA GLU A 317 37.44 3.77 -36.25
C GLU A 317 38.46 2.80 -35.64
N GLN A 318 38.02 1.87 -34.78
CA GLN A 318 38.86 0.90 -34.07
C GLN A 318 40.04 1.56 -33.33
N LYS A 319 39.79 2.72 -32.71
CA LYS A 319 40.81 3.55 -32.06
C LYS A 319 40.89 3.36 -30.56
N TYR A 320 39.90 2.71 -29.93
CA TYR A 320 39.88 2.44 -28.48
C TYR A 320 40.75 1.22 -28.14
N CYS A 321 42.05 1.34 -28.40
CA CYS A 321 43.05 0.33 -28.03
C CYS A 321 43.62 0.62 -26.64
N PRO A 322 43.74 -0.38 -25.73
CA PRO A 322 44.21 -0.16 -24.35
C PRO A 322 45.48 0.68 -24.19
N ASP A 323 46.45 0.53 -25.12
CA ASP A 323 47.71 1.28 -25.10
C ASP A 323 47.58 2.78 -25.43
N ASN A 324 46.49 3.17 -26.10
CA ASN A 324 46.23 4.55 -26.53
C ASN A 324 45.09 5.22 -25.75
N LEU A 325 44.51 4.51 -24.78
CA LEU A 325 43.48 5.04 -23.90
C LEU A 325 44.11 5.86 -22.78
N GLU A 326 43.53 7.04 -22.55
CA GLU A 326 43.83 7.91 -21.43
C GLU A 326 42.62 7.99 -20.51
N VAL A 327 42.87 7.90 -19.21
CA VAL A 327 41.86 7.94 -18.16
C VAL A 327 41.95 9.27 -17.43
N TYR A 328 40.80 9.88 -17.14
CA TYR A 328 40.70 11.16 -16.46
C TYR A 328 39.61 11.13 -15.39
N PHE A 329 39.74 12.00 -14.39
CA PHE A 329 38.61 12.42 -13.56
C PHE A 329 38.50 13.94 -13.54
N GLU A 330 37.30 14.43 -13.25
CA GLU A 330 36.99 15.85 -13.18
C GLU A 330 36.87 16.31 -11.73
N ASP A 331 37.51 17.43 -11.44
CA ASP A 331 37.32 18.21 -10.24
C ASP A 331 36.32 19.33 -10.58
N GLU A 332 35.05 19.10 -10.25
CA GLU A 332 33.95 19.98 -10.64
C GLU A 332 34.02 21.36 -9.98
N ASP A 333 34.52 21.46 -8.74
CA ASP A 333 34.62 22.74 -8.03
C ASP A 333 35.55 23.71 -8.75
N ARG A 334 36.61 23.17 -9.37
CA ARG A 334 37.66 23.96 -10.04
C ARG A 334 37.59 23.90 -11.56
N ALA A 335 36.69 23.08 -12.11
CA ALA A 335 36.63 22.74 -13.53
C ALA A 335 38.01 22.29 -14.08
N GLU A 336 38.75 21.51 -13.29
CA GLU A 336 40.07 20.98 -13.63
C GLU A 336 39.98 19.48 -13.94
N LEU A 337 40.83 18.98 -14.84
CA LEU A 337 40.91 17.57 -15.18
C LEU A 337 42.22 16.98 -14.67
N TYR A 338 42.17 15.74 -14.19
CA TYR A 338 43.32 15.01 -13.69
C TYR A 338 43.50 13.72 -14.48
N ARG A 339 44.62 13.59 -15.17
CA ARG A 339 45.01 12.39 -15.90
C ARG A 339 45.47 11.31 -14.92
N VAL A 340 44.88 10.14 -15.04
CA VAL A 340 45.17 8.92 -14.28
C VAL A 340 46.07 8.02 -15.12
N PRO A 341 47.31 7.73 -14.69
CA PRO A 341 48.12 6.72 -15.34
C PRO A 341 47.39 5.37 -15.34
N ALA A 342 47.31 4.68 -16.48
CA ALA A 342 46.61 3.40 -16.56
C ALA A 342 47.20 2.31 -15.64
N LYS A 343 48.46 2.48 -15.20
CA LYS A 343 49.12 1.59 -14.24
C LYS A 343 48.75 1.84 -12.78
N SER A 344 48.11 2.97 -12.47
CA SER A 344 47.65 3.29 -11.12
C SER A 344 46.58 2.32 -10.68
N THR A 345 46.48 2.10 -9.37
CA THR A 345 45.39 1.34 -8.75
C THR A 345 44.19 2.24 -8.50
N LEU A 346 43.00 1.65 -8.35
CA LEU A 346 41.81 2.43 -7.99
C LEU A 346 42.02 3.16 -6.67
N LEU A 347 42.58 2.50 -5.65
CA LEU A 347 42.81 3.08 -4.33
C LEU A 347 43.66 4.36 -4.39
N GLN A 348 44.75 4.35 -5.17
CA GLN A 348 45.61 5.52 -5.34
C GLN A 348 44.86 6.74 -5.86
N VAL A 349 43.91 6.53 -6.79
CA VAL A 349 43.10 7.60 -7.35
C VAL A 349 42.05 8.08 -6.35
N LEU A 350 41.36 7.16 -5.67
CA LEU A 350 40.35 7.50 -4.67
C LEU A 350 40.93 8.25 -3.45
N GLN A 351 42.20 8.00 -3.13
CA GLN A 351 42.94 8.71 -2.08
C GLN A 351 43.36 10.12 -2.48
N HIS A 352 43.33 10.46 -3.77
CA HIS A 352 43.77 11.75 -4.26
C HIS A 352 42.91 12.87 -3.68
N HIS A 353 43.54 13.76 -2.91
CA HIS A 353 43.26 15.20 -2.94
C HIS A 353 41.87 15.75 -3.29
N ARG A 354 41.66 15.75 -4.61
CA ARG A 354 40.57 16.40 -5.34
C ARG A 354 39.58 15.39 -5.92
N TYR A 355 39.76 14.10 -5.64
CA TYR A 355 38.78 13.09 -6.01
C TYR A 355 37.72 13.01 -4.92
N PHE A 356 36.46 13.12 -5.34
CA PHE A 356 35.29 12.96 -4.51
C PHE A 356 34.38 11.90 -5.14
N VAL A 357 34.09 10.85 -4.39
CA VAL A 357 33.21 9.77 -4.87
C VAL A 357 31.76 10.23 -4.79
N LYS A 358 31.07 10.23 -5.93
CA LYS A 358 29.66 10.57 -6.05
C LYS A 358 28.79 9.32 -5.96
N ALA A 359 27.72 9.37 -5.18
CA ALA A 359 26.76 8.27 -5.05
C ALA A 359 27.44 6.89 -4.87
N LEU A 360 28.53 6.85 -4.11
CA LEU A 360 29.34 5.64 -3.84
C LEU A 360 29.82 4.90 -5.12
N THR A 361 29.88 5.60 -6.25
CA THR A 361 30.21 5.05 -7.56
C THR A 361 31.28 5.93 -8.22
N PRO A 362 32.57 5.58 -8.07
CA PRO A 362 33.63 6.28 -8.77
C PRO A 362 33.39 6.30 -10.28
N ALA A 363 33.49 7.48 -10.89
CA ALA A 363 33.36 7.67 -12.32
C ALA A 363 34.67 8.18 -12.92
N PHE A 364 35.01 7.69 -14.11
CA PHE A 364 36.20 8.08 -14.85
C PHE A 364 35.87 8.31 -16.32
N LEU A 365 36.44 9.36 -16.89
CA LEU A 365 36.36 9.67 -18.30
C LEU A 365 37.47 8.92 -19.03
N VAL A 366 37.14 8.22 -20.11
CA VAL A 366 38.08 7.45 -20.92
C VAL A 366 37.99 7.93 -22.36
N CYS A 367 39.12 8.33 -22.93
CA CYS A 367 39.21 8.78 -24.31
C CYS A 367 40.54 8.36 -24.94
N VAL A 368 40.61 8.43 -26.25
CA VAL A 368 41.83 8.11 -27.01
C VAL A 368 42.75 9.32 -27.03
N GLY A 369 43.94 9.23 -26.45
CA GLY A 369 44.82 10.38 -26.24
C GLY A 369 45.23 11.12 -27.52
N SER A 370 45.46 10.37 -28.61
CA SER A 370 45.81 10.95 -29.90
C SER A 370 44.61 11.51 -30.69
N SER A 371 43.37 11.30 -30.25
CA SER A 371 42.19 11.61 -31.06
C SER A 371 41.91 13.12 -31.15
N PRO A 372 41.29 13.58 -32.25
CA PRO A 372 40.83 14.97 -32.38
C PRO A 372 39.84 15.35 -31.28
N PHE A 373 38.98 14.40 -30.87
CA PHE A 373 38.01 14.61 -29.80
C PHE A 373 38.70 14.92 -28.47
N CYS A 374 39.67 14.10 -28.05
CA CYS A 374 40.39 14.31 -26.79
C CYS A 374 41.05 15.70 -26.76
N LYS A 375 41.73 16.09 -27.83
CA LYS A 375 42.35 17.43 -27.95
C LYS A 375 41.34 18.57 -27.81
N ASN A 376 40.15 18.41 -28.40
CA ASN A 376 39.09 19.41 -28.32
C ASN A 376 38.43 19.43 -26.93
N TYR A 377 38.22 18.26 -26.33
CA TYR A 377 37.60 18.10 -25.01
C TYR A 377 38.47 18.71 -23.90
N LEU A 378 39.80 18.53 -23.98
CA LEU A 378 40.77 19.11 -23.06
C LEU A 378 41.02 20.60 -23.32
N ARG A 379 40.57 21.16 -24.45
CA ARG A 379 40.87 22.53 -24.85
C ARG A 379 40.21 23.53 -23.89
N GLY A 380 41.03 24.38 -23.26
CA GLY A 380 40.55 25.42 -22.33
C GLY A 380 40.38 24.94 -20.89
N ARG A 381 40.65 23.66 -20.60
CA ARG A 381 40.68 23.11 -19.24
C ARG A 381 42.12 22.93 -18.78
N LYS A 382 42.38 23.11 -17.48
CA LYS A 382 43.69 22.79 -16.90
C LYS A 382 43.74 21.28 -16.65
N VAL A 383 44.75 20.62 -17.21
CA VAL A 383 44.95 19.18 -17.08
C VAL A 383 46.21 18.94 -16.25
N TYR A 384 46.05 18.28 -15.12
CA TYR A 384 47.15 17.82 -14.27
C TYR A 384 47.32 16.31 -14.42
N GLN A 385 48.41 15.75 -13.92
CA GLN A 385 48.60 14.31 -13.86
C GLN A 385 48.80 13.91 -12.40
N ILE A 386 48.08 12.89 -11.94
CA ILE A 386 48.29 12.34 -10.60
C ILE A 386 49.63 11.61 -10.52
N GLN A 387 50.23 11.60 -9.33
CA GLN A 387 51.51 10.94 -9.06
C GLN A 387 51.35 9.45 -8.77
#